data_AF-A0A7W7U4S1-F1
#
_entry.id   AF-A0A7W7U4S1-F1
#
_cell.length_a   1.000
_cell.length_b   1.000
_cell.length_c   1.000
_cell.angle_alpha   90.00
_cell.angle_beta   90.00
_cell.angle_gamma   90.00
#
_symmetry.space_group_name_H-M   'P 1'
#
loop_
_entity.id
_entity.type
_entity.pdbx_description
1 polymer ?
#
loop_
_entity_poly.entity_id
_entity_poly.type
_entity_poly.pdbx_seq_one_letter_code
_entity_poly.pdbx_strand_id
1 'polypeptide(L)'
;MGYASYTIQRNGETIEAGYGIDATCEEPGCDADIDRGLAHLCGQTPGGDENGCGGYYCGSHLYIGPSEEIGDLCGRCIAALTRQQ
;
A
#
# COMPACT_ATOMS: atom_id res chain seq x y z
N MET A 1 -7.10 -13.98 -7.26
CA MET A 1 -7.41 -14.75 -6.04
C MET A 1 -6.56 -14.15 -4.92
N GLY A 2 -7.15 -13.39 -3.99
CA GLY A 2 -6.43 -12.86 -2.84
C GLY A 2 -6.52 -13.83 -1.65
N TYR A 3 -5.50 -13.85 -0.79
CA TYR A 3 -5.55 -14.57 0.48
C TYR A 3 -6.16 -13.69 1.57
N ALA A 4 -6.98 -14.29 2.44
CA ALA A 4 -7.55 -13.58 3.58
C ALA A 4 -6.46 -13.11 4.57
N SER A 5 -5.43 -13.93 4.77
CA SER A 5 -4.26 -13.62 5.59
C SER A 5 -3.02 -14.33 5.03
N TYR A 6 -1.87 -13.66 5.06
CA TYR A 6 -0.55 -14.16 4.70
C TYR A 6 0.54 -13.29 5.35
N THR A 7 1.79 -13.77 5.38
CA THR A 7 2.93 -13.01 5.92
C THR A 7 3.83 -12.46 4.81
N ILE A 8 4.37 -11.27 5.04
CA ILE A 8 5.29 -10.57 4.12
C ILE A 8 6.46 -9.95 4.89
N GLN A 9 7.55 -9.67 4.18
CA GLN A 9 8.66 -8.87 4.71
C GLN A 9 8.48 -7.41 4.28
N ARG A 10 8.51 -6.48 5.23
CA ARG A 10 8.49 -5.03 4.98
C ARG A 10 9.45 -4.34 5.94
N ASN A 11 10.35 -3.50 5.42
CA ASN A 11 11.34 -2.76 6.23
C ASN A 11 12.20 -3.64 7.17
N GLY A 12 12.45 -4.90 6.80
CA GLY A 12 13.20 -5.85 7.63
C GLY A 12 12.38 -6.57 8.70
N GLU A 13 11.07 -6.34 8.75
CA GLU A 13 10.14 -6.95 9.70
C GLU A 13 9.15 -7.87 8.99
N THR A 14 8.74 -8.95 9.66
CA THR A 14 7.64 -9.80 9.20
C THR A 14 6.32 -9.22 9.68
N ILE A 15 5.40 -8.96 8.76
CA ILE A 15 4.04 -8.48 9.07
C ILE A 15 2.97 -9.35 8.42
N GLU A 16 1.76 -9.31 8.97
CA GLU A 16 0.57 -9.93 8.39
C GLU A 16 -0.12 -8.98 7.41
N ALA A 17 -0.58 -9.52 6.28
CA ALA A 17 -1.29 -8.83 5.22
C ALA A 17 -2.47 -9.68 4.71
N GLY A 18 -3.39 -9.06 3.99
CA GLY A 18 -4.60 -9.69 3.47
C GLY A 18 -5.88 -8.93 3.84
N TYR A 19 -6.96 -9.21 3.11
CA TYR A 19 -8.24 -8.53 3.30
C TYR A 19 -8.97 -8.92 4.60
N GLY A 20 -8.49 -9.95 5.29
CA GLY A 20 -8.95 -10.35 6.62
C GLY A 20 -8.08 -9.81 7.76
N ILE A 21 -7.12 -8.92 7.47
CA ILE A 21 -6.25 -8.30 8.46
C ILE A 21 -6.70 -6.86 8.66
N ASP A 22 -7.45 -6.61 9.73
CA ASP A 22 -7.86 -5.26 10.13
C ASP A 22 -6.64 -4.37 10.37
N ALA A 23 -6.72 -3.14 9.89
CA ALA A 23 -5.69 -2.13 10.06
C ALA A 23 -6.28 -0.72 10.04
N THR A 24 -5.43 0.24 10.39
CA THR A 24 -5.72 1.66 10.23
C THR A 24 -4.86 2.19 9.09
N CYS A 25 -5.41 3.15 8.33
CA CYS A 25 -4.67 3.86 7.29
C CYS A 25 -3.30 4.33 7.81
N GLU A 26 -2.24 4.08 7.05
CA GLU A 26 -0.88 4.43 7.46
C GLU A 26 -0.47 5.88 7.14
N GLU A 27 -1.43 6.71 6.70
CA GLU A 27 -1.18 8.14 6.52
C GLU A 27 -1.18 8.81 7.91
N PRO A 28 -0.12 9.58 8.26
CA PRO A 28 -0.06 10.26 9.54
C PRO A 28 -1.29 11.12 9.82
N GLY A 29 -2.00 10.83 10.92
CA GLY A 29 -3.20 11.57 11.34
C GLY A 29 -4.50 11.10 10.69
N CYS A 30 -4.51 9.96 10.00
CA CYS A 30 -5.73 9.33 9.51
C CYS A 30 -6.11 8.11 10.35
N ASP A 31 -7.31 8.12 10.91
CA ASP A 31 -7.85 7.01 11.72
C ASP A 31 -8.86 6.13 10.94
N ALA A 32 -8.79 6.14 9.61
CA ALA A 32 -9.71 5.34 8.80
C ALA A 32 -9.44 3.85 8.95
N ASP A 33 -10.48 3.09 9.32
CA ASP A 33 -10.46 1.63 9.33
C ASP A 33 -10.35 1.07 7.90
N ILE A 34 -9.42 0.15 7.71
CA ILE A 34 -9.14 -0.55 6.45
C ILE A 34 -8.76 -2.00 6.73
N ASP A 35 -8.48 -2.75 5.68
CA ASP A 35 -7.72 -4.00 5.74
C ASP A 35 -6.34 -3.86 5.06
N ARG A 36 -5.45 -4.83 5.28
CA ARG A 36 -4.15 -4.91 4.57
C ARG A 36 -4.25 -5.69 3.26
N GLY A 37 -5.36 -5.57 2.56
CA GLY A 37 -5.58 -6.13 1.24
C GLY A 37 -5.02 -5.25 0.12
N LEU A 38 -5.02 -5.80 -1.10
CA LEU A 38 -4.42 -5.13 -2.27
C LEU A 38 -5.15 -3.85 -2.68
N ALA A 39 -6.43 -3.70 -2.32
CA ALA A 39 -7.20 -2.48 -2.58
C ALA A 39 -6.69 -1.26 -1.77
N HIS A 40 -5.90 -1.52 -0.72
CA HIS A 40 -5.29 -0.50 0.13
C HIS A 40 -3.78 -0.39 -0.07
N LEU A 41 -3.19 -1.21 -0.95
CA LEU A 41 -1.74 -1.29 -1.11
C LEU A 41 -1.17 -0.08 -1.85
N CYS A 42 -0.06 0.46 -1.34
CA CYS A 42 0.82 1.38 -2.06
C CYS A 42 1.88 0.58 -2.83
N GLY A 43 1.73 0.51 -4.15
CA GLY A 43 2.54 -0.27 -5.09
C GLY A 43 1.79 -1.46 -5.67
N GLN A 44 2.55 -2.41 -6.20
CA GLN A 44 2.06 -3.71 -6.70
C GLN A 44 2.46 -4.87 -5.81
N THR A 45 3.57 -4.75 -5.08
CA THR A 45 4.10 -5.84 -4.27
C THR A 45 3.93 -5.55 -2.78
N PRO A 46 3.15 -6.37 -2.05
CA PRO A 46 3.12 -6.33 -0.60
C PRO A 46 4.54 -6.45 -0.03
N GLY A 47 4.94 -5.48 0.81
CA GLY A 47 6.31 -5.38 1.33
C GLY A 47 7.17 -4.30 0.66
N GLY A 48 6.71 -3.77 -0.47
CA GLY A 48 7.33 -2.68 -1.22
C GLY A 48 7.97 -3.14 -2.51
N ASP A 49 8.02 -2.23 -3.48
CA ASP A 49 8.64 -2.42 -4.79
C ASP A 49 9.38 -1.14 -5.22
N GLU A 50 9.69 -1.01 -6.51
CA GLU A 50 10.43 0.13 -7.05
C GLU A 50 9.68 1.47 -6.93
N ASN A 51 8.34 1.44 -6.89
CA ASN A 51 7.50 2.64 -6.89
C ASN A 51 6.74 2.83 -5.57
N GLY A 52 6.27 1.73 -4.98
CA GLY A 52 5.44 1.70 -3.79
C GLY A 52 6.21 1.32 -2.53
N CYS A 53 5.84 1.94 -1.42
CA CYS A 53 6.46 1.67 -0.11
C CYS A 53 5.93 0.40 0.59
N GLY A 54 4.98 -0.32 -0.02
CA GLY A 54 4.37 -1.52 0.55
C GLY A 54 3.46 -1.27 1.76
N GLY A 55 3.10 0.00 2.00
CA GLY A 55 2.16 0.40 3.05
C GLY A 55 0.70 0.33 2.62
N TYR A 56 -0.19 0.48 3.59
CA TYR A 56 -1.64 0.35 3.39
C TYR A 56 -2.38 1.64 3.72
N TYR A 57 -3.19 2.14 2.78
CA TYR A 57 -3.80 3.46 2.83
C TYR A 57 -5.27 3.39 2.41
N CYS A 58 -6.10 4.22 3.01
CA CYS A 58 -7.50 4.34 2.62
C CYS A 58 -7.61 5.02 1.24
N GLY A 59 -8.79 4.92 0.61
CA GLY A 59 -9.02 5.49 -0.72
C GLY A 59 -8.80 7.01 -0.83
N SER A 60 -8.82 7.75 0.28
CA SER A 60 -8.49 9.18 0.30
C SER A 60 -7.00 9.47 0.24
N HIS A 61 -6.16 8.49 0.58
CA HIS A 61 -4.70 8.61 0.64
C HIS A 61 -3.99 7.71 -0.38
N LEU A 62 -4.75 7.01 -1.23
CA LEU A 62 -4.29 6.35 -2.43
C LEU A 62 -4.62 7.17 -3.68
N TYR A 63 -3.68 7.19 -4.60
CA TYR A 63 -3.75 7.88 -5.87
C TYR A 63 -3.54 6.88 -6.99
N ILE A 64 -4.36 6.96 -8.03
CA ILE A 64 -4.26 6.09 -9.20
C ILE A 64 -2.89 6.29 -9.85
N GLY A 65 -2.12 5.21 -9.93
CA GLY A 65 -0.82 5.21 -10.60
C GLY A 65 -0.94 5.45 -12.11
N PRO A 66 0.17 5.83 -12.77
CA PRO A 66 0.15 6.12 -14.20
C PRO A 66 -0.01 4.88 -15.09
N SER A 67 0.13 3.66 -14.55
CA SER A 67 -0.13 2.40 -15.24
C SER A 67 -0.52 1.30 -14.25
N GLU A 68 -1.11 0.22 -14.76
CA GLU A 68 -1.42 -0.98 -13.96
C GLU A 68 -0.16 -1.61 -13.36
N GLU A 69 0.98 -1.54 -14.05
CA GLU A 69 2.27 -2.08 -13.59
C GLU A 69 2.84 -1.33 -12.38
N ILE A 70 2.39 -0.10 -12.13
CA ILE A 70 2.83 0.72 -10.99
C ILE A 70 1.86 0.59 -9.81
N GLY A 71 0.57 0.41 -10.10
CA GLY A 71 -0.46 0.33 -9.08
C GLY A 71 -0.80 1.66 -8.44
N ASP A 72 -1.70 1.61 -7.46
CA ASP A 72 -2.05 2.79 -6.68
C ASP A 72 -0.91 3.14 -5.72
N LEU A 73 -0.69 4.44 -5.51
CA LEU A 73 0.42 4.95 -4.71
C LEU A 73 -0.09 5.88 -3.61
N CYS A 74 0.60 5.87 -2.46
CA CYS A 74 0.36 6.88 -1.44
C CYS A 74 0.90 8.25 -1.87
N GLY A 75 0.45 9.32 -1.20
CA GLY A 75 0.80 10.70 -1.56
C GLY A 75 2.30 10.97 -1.64
N ARG A 76 3.11 10.28 -0.82
CA ARG A 76 4.58 10.40 -0.86
C ARG A 76 5.20 9.71 -2.07
N CYS A 77 4.74 8.50 -2.40
CA CYS A 77 5.27 7.71 -3.50
C CYS A 77 4.89 8.32 -4.86
N ILE A 78 3.64 8.75 -5.04
CA ILE A 78 3.23 9.41 -6.29
C ILE A 78 4.01 10.71 -6.51
N ALA A 79 4.21 11.51 -5.46
CA ALA A 79 5.01 12.73 -5.54
C ALA A 79 6.49 12.44 -5.87
N ALA A 80 7.04 11.34 -5.38
CA ALA A 80 8.40 10.91 -5.72
C ALA A 80 8.52 10.44 -7.17
N LEU A 81 7.50 9.72 -7.67
CA LEU A 81 7.46 9.23 -9.04
C LEU A 81 7.34 10.38 -10.06
N THR A 82 6.48 11.36 -9.81
CA THR A 82 6.29 12.51 -10.71
C THR A 82 7.54 13.40 -10.81
N ARG A 83 8.41 13.43 -9.79
CA ARG A 83 9.66 14.21 -9.83
C ARG A 83 10.77 13.56 -10.66
N GLN A 84 10.61 12.30 -11.06
CA GLN A 84 11.59 11.55 -11.84
C GLN A 84 11.28 11.57 -13.35
N GLN A 85 10.19 12.24 -13.74
CA GLN A 85 9.75 12.43 -15.12
C GLN A 85 9.96 13.90 -15.52
#